data_AF-A0A9X0AI33-F1
#
_entry.id   AF-A0A9X0AI33-F1
#
_cell.length_a   1.000
_cell.length_b   1.000
_cell.length_c   1.000
_cell.angle_alpha   90.00
_cell.angle_beta   90.00
_cell.angle_gamma   90.00
#
_symmetry.space_group_name_H-M   'P 1'
#
loop_
_entity.id
_entity.type
_entity.pdbx_description
1 polymer ?
#
loop_
_entity_poly.entity_id
_entity_poly.type
_entity_poly.pdbx_seq_one_letter_code
_entity_poly.pdbx_strand_id
1 'polypeptide(L)'
;MEGQIQYGRRPAKISKSSGQAKAQKTDDSIMGTNNSSIVSKRSVERLYFPNEPHFFRYFVKKPLRRSPLINRGYWLRMKAIDHVVKQFLEQRSEKQRVVINLGCG
;
A
#
# COMPACT_ATOMS: atom_id res chain seq x y z
N MET A 1 48.48 8.41 -38.01
CA MET A 1 47.58 7.25 -37.97
C MET A 1 46.57 7.55 -36.87
N GLU A 2 45.56 8.36 -37.20
CA GLU A 2 44.58 8.90 -36.24
C GLU A 2 43.40 7.93 -36.12
N GLY A 3 43.19 7.36 -34.93
CA GLY A 3 42.01 6.56 -34.62
C GLY A 3 40.89 7.44 -34.09
N GLN A 4 39.82 7.59 -34.86
CA GLN A 4 38.60 8.27 -34.42
C GLN A 4 37.83 7.42 -33.39
N ILE A 5 37.60 7.96 -32.20
CA ILE A 5 36.71 7.36 -31.18
C ILE A 5 35.27 7.73 -31.52
N GLN A 6 34.48 6.72 -31.88
CA GLN A 6 33.05 6.87 -32.21
C GLN A 6 32.21 6.98 -30.92
N TYR A 7 31.69 8.17 -30.64
CA TYR A 7 30.71 8.37 -29.57
C TYR A 7 29.39 7.66 -29.93
N GLY A 8 29.05 6.61 -29.18
CA GLY A 8 27.78 5.88 -29.33
C GLY A 8 26.57 6.80 -29.13
N ARG A 9 25.60 6.73 -30.06
CA ARG A 9 24.32 7.47 -29.96
C ARG A 9 23.60 7.11 -28.66
N ARG A 10 23.26 8.12 -27.85
CA ARG A 10 22.31 7.97 -26.74
C ARG A 10 20.97 7.47 -27.29
N PRO A 11 20.33 6.46 -26.67
CA PRO A 11 19.03 5.99 -27.14
C PRO A 11 18.02 7.15 -27.07
N ALA A 12 17.27 7.34 -28.16
CA ALA A 12 16.23 8.35 -28.24
C ALA A 12 15.17 8.09 -27.15
N LYS A 13 14.80 9.13 -26.39
CA LYS A 13 13.68 9.05 -25.45
C LYS A 13 12.40 8.83 -26.27
N ILE A 14 11.83 7.63 -26.17
CA ILE A 14 10.51 7.33 -26.74
C ILE A 14 9.49 8.21 -26.00
N SER A 15 8.91 9.20 -26.70
CA SER A 15 7.83 10.01 -26.16
C SER A 15 6.57 9.15 -26.05
N LYS A 16 6.10 8.92 -24.82
CA LYS A 16 4.84 8.20 -24.58
C LYS A 16 3.68 8.91 -25.28
N SER A 17 2.75 8.15 -25.87
CA SER A 17 1.53 8.73 -26.45
C SER A 17 0.67 9.36 -25.35
N SER A 18 -0.17 10.33 -25.71
CA SER A 18 -1.08 11.01 -24.78
C SER A 18 -1.99 10.04 -24.01
N GLY A 19 -2.41 8.94 -24.65
CA GLY A 19 -3.18 7.87 -24.02
C GLY A 19 -2.39 7.10 -22.96
N GLN A 20 -1.13 6.75 -23.23
CA GLN A 20 -0.25 6.07 -22.28
C GLN A 20 0.10 6.97 -21.08
N ALA A 21 0.29 8.26 -21.32
CA ALA A 21 0.52 9.23 -20.25
C ALA A 21 -0.70 9.42 -19.34
N LYS A 22 -1.93 9.34 -19.89
CA LYS A 22 -3.17 9.42 -19.10
C LYS A 22 -3.37 8.18 -18.24
N ALA A 23 -3.16 6.97 -18.78
CA ALA A 23 -3.26 5.73 -18.03
C ALA A 23 -2.29 5.70 -16.83
N GLN A 24 -1.03 6.09 -17.05
CA GLN A 24 -0.03 6.19 -15.98
C GLN A 24 -0.46 7.09 -14.84
N LYS A 25 -1.02 8.28 -15.14
CA LYS A 25 -1.50 9.21 -14.09
C LYS A 25 -2.62 8.61 -13.27
N THR A 26 -3.52 7.85 -13.91
CA THR A 26 -4.59 7.14 -13.22
C THR A 26 -4.01 6.08 -12.29
N ASP A 27 -3.07 5.26 -12.78
CA ASP A 27 -2.42 4.22 -12.00
C ASP A 27 -1.67 4.81 -10.80
N ASP A 28 -0.93 5.90 -11.00
CA ASP A 28 -0.21 6.61 -9.94
C ASP A 28 -1.17 7.13 -8.86
N SER A 29 -2.34 7.63 -9.26
CA SER A 29 -3.39 8.08 -8.34
C SER A 29 -3.95 6.90 -7.53
N ILE A 30 -4.24 5.78 -8.20
CA ILE A 30 -4.74 4.56 -7.56
C ILE A 30 -3.72 4.03 -6.55
N MET A 31 -2.45 3.91 -6.93
CA MET A 31 -1.37 3.49 -6.03
C MET A 31 -1.17 4.47 -4.87
N GLY A 32 -1.35 5.77 -5.12
CA GLY A 32 -1.30 6.83 -4.11
C GLY A 32 -2.35 6.70 -3.02
N THR A 33 -3.50 6.05 -3.28
CA THR A 33 -4.54 5.81 -2.25
C THR A 33 -4.04 4.94 -1.10
N ASN A 34 -3.04 4.10 -1.34
CA ASN A 34 -2.46 3.32 -0.27
C ASN A 34 -1.73 4.21 0.75
N ASN A 35 -1.02 5.24 0.29
CA ASN A 35 -0.29 6.15 1.18
C ASN A 35 -1.19 6.80 2.23
N SER A 36 -2.43 7.16 1.86
CA SER A 36 -3.39 7.73 2.80
C SER A 36 -3.95 6.67 3.77
N SER A 37 -4.16 5.45 3.27
CA SER A 37 -4.70 4.32 4.02
C SER A 37 -3.75 3.82 5.09
N ILE A 38 -2.49 3.57 4.74
CA ILE A 38 -1.49 3.03 5.66
C ILE A 38 -1.15 4.01 6.79
N VAL A 39 -1.13 5.32 6.49
CA VAL A 39 -0.96 6.37 7.50
C VAL A 39 -2.13 6.38 8.48
N SER A 40 -3.36 6.16 8.00
CA SER A 40 -4.55 6.15 8.85
C SER A 40 -4.61 4.90 9.74
N LYS A 41 -4.21 3.73 9.21
CA LYS A 41 -4.01 2.50 10.01
C LYS A 41 -2.98 2.72 11.12
N ARG A 42 -1.83 3.34 10.82
CA ARG A 42 -0.80 3.67 11.83
C ARG A 42 -1.29 4.67 12.88
N SER A 43 -2.10 5.66 12.50
CA SER A 43 -2.71 6.60 13.45
C SER A 43 -3.57 5.85 14.47
N VAL A 44 -4.36 4.87 14.03
CA VAL A 44 -5.15 4.00 14.91
C VAL A 44 -4.26 3.12 15.78
N GLU A 45 -3.29 2.42 15.18
CA GLU A 45 -2.34 1.54 15.90
C GLU A 45 -1.72 2.26 17.11
N ARG A 46 -1.14 3.45 16.88
CA ARG A 46 -0.48 4.21 17.94
C ARG A 46 -1.42 4.73 19.03
N LEU A 47 -2.67 5.04 18.69
CA LEU A 47 -3.60 5.67 19.64
C LEU A 47 -4.41 4.64 20.41
N TYR A 48 -4.85 3.57 19.75
CA TYR A 48 -5.85 2.64 20.28
C TYR A 48 -5.19 1.37 20.81
N PHE A 49 -3.95 1.07 20.38
CA PHE A 49 -3.21 -0.14 20.76
C PHE A 49 -1.78 0.18 21.21
N PRO A 50 -1.57 1.08 22.18
CA PRO A 50 -0.23 1.58 22.54
C PRO A 50 0.71 0.52 23.12
N ASN A 51 0.15 -0.58 23.65
CA ASN A 51 0.88 -1.67 24.29
C ASN A 51 1.02 -2.90 23.38
N GLU A 52 0.55 -2.84 22.14
CA GLU A 52 0.67 -3.93 21.17
C GLU A 52 1.85 -3.67 20.21
N PRO A 53 2.40 -4.73 19.57
CA PRO A 53 3.44 -4.55 18.56
C PRO A 53 2.98 -3.65 17.42
N HIS A 54 3.80 -2.64 17.10
CA HIS A 54 3.53 -1.74 15.98
C HIS A 54 4.11 -2.29 14.68
N PHE A 55 3.25 -2.71 13.76
CA PHE A 55 3.60 -3.26 12.45
C PHE A 55 3.66 -2.17 11.37
N PHE A 56 2.82 -1.13 11.45
CA PHE A 56 2.76 -0.10 10.40
C PHE A 56 3.95 0.88 10.40
N ARG A 57 4.79 0.86 11.45
CA ARG A 57 5.97 1.73 11.58
C ARG A 57 7.05 1.51 10.51
N TYR A 58 7.09 0.32 9.89
CA TYR A 58 8.08 0.02 8.85
C TYR A 58 7.67 0.57 7.48
N PHE A 59 6.37 0.78 7.26
CA PHE A 59 5.82 1.28 5.99
C PHE A 59 5.58 2.78 6.01
N VAL A 60 5.31 3.34 7.19
CA VAL A 60 5.15 4.78 7.39
C VAL A 60 6.30 5.24 8.29
N LYS A 61 7.17 6.12 7.80
CA LYS A 61 8.30 6.63 8.59
C LYS A 61 7.80 7.59 9.68
N LYS A 62 7.15 8.68 9.29
CA LYS A 62 6.65 9.73 10.21
C LYS A 62 5.22 9.46 10.64
N PRO A 63 4.92 9.33 11.94
CA PRO A 63 3.54 9.15 12.38
C PRO A 63 2.74 10.44 12.17
N LEU A 64 1.54 10.32 11.63
CA LEU A 64 0.63 11.44 11.42
C LEU A 64 -0.70 11.12 12.09
N ARG A 65 -1.26 12.07 12.86
CA ARG A 65 -2.58 11.90 13.46
C ARG A 65 -3.67 12.16 12.41
N ARG A 66 -4.74 11.37 12.45
CA ARG A 66 -5.99 11.64 11.73
C ARG A 66 -7.07 12.15 12.67
N SER A 67 -8.14 12.71 12.11
CA SER A 67 -9.29 13.16 12.89
C SER A 67 -9.95 11.97 13.62
N PRO A 68 -10.65 12.21 14.75
CA PRO A 68 -11.32 11.15 15.50
C PRO A 68 -12.25 10.30 14.65
N LEU A 69 -13.02 10.91 13.75
CA LEU A 69 -13.94 10.21 12.86
C LEU A 69 -13.20 9.27 11.88
N ILE A 70 -12.09 9.73 11.30
CA ILE A 70 -11.26 8.89 10.41
C ILE A 70 -10.66 7.73 11.20
N ASN A 71 -10.12 7.97 12.41
CA ASN A 71 -9.57 6.90 13.25
C ASN A 71 -10.65 5.85 13.60
N ARG A 72 -11.87 6.29 13.94
CA ARG A 72 -12.99 5.38 14.22
C ARG A 72 -13.33 4.51 13.00
N GLY A 73 -13.38 5.11 11.80
CA GLY A 73 -13.61 4.38 10.56
C GLY A 73 -12.53 3.35 10.25
N TYR A 74 -11.25 3.71 10.40
CA TYR A 74 -10.14 2.78 10.19
C TYR A 74 -10.06 1.68 11.24
N TRP A 75 -10.36 1.99 12.51
CA TRP A 75 -10.47 0.99 13.55
C TRP A 75 -11.56 -0.03 13.23
N LEU A 76 -12.75 0.43 12.80
CA LEU A 76 -13.83 -0.45 12.39
C LEU A 76 -13.43 -1.32 11.20
N ARG A 77 -12.80 -0.72 10.19
CA ARG A 77 -12.28 -1.44 9.01
C ARG A 77 -11.29 -2.55 9.42
N MET A 78 -10.37 -2.25 10.32
CA MET A 78 -9.39 -3.24 10.82
C MET A 78 -10.09 -4.36 11.61
N LYS A 79 -11.02 -4.01 12.50
CA LYS A 79 -11.75 -4.99 13.32
C LYS A 79 -12.67 -5.87 12.49
N ALA A 80 -13.29 -5.35 11.44
CA ALA A 80 -14.13 -6.13 10.54
C ALA A 80 -13.33 -7.22 9.82
N ILE A 81 -12.16 -6.88 9.27
CA ILE A 81 -11.28 -7.86 8.62
C ILE A 81 -10.75 -8.88 9.62
N ASP A 82 -10.30 -8.43 10.80
CA ASP A 82 -9.84 -9.31 11.88
C ASP A 82 -10.93 -10.32 12.28
N HIS A 83 -12.16 -9.85 12.47
CA HIS A 83 -13.30 -10.70 12.83
C HIS A 83 -13.60 -11.75 11.75
N VAL A 84 -13.77 -11.34 10.49
CA VAL A 84 -14.14 -12.26 9.40
C VAL A 84 -13.03 -13.27 9.12
N VAL A 85 -11.77 -12.85 9.15
CA VAL A 85 -10.63 -13.75 8.96
C VAL A 85 -10.53 -14.75 10.11
N LYS A 86 -10.70 -14.31 11.36
CA LYS A 86 -10.73 -15.21 12.52
C LYS A 86 -11.85 -16.24 12.40
N GLN A 87 -13.07 -15.81 12.10
CA GLN A 87 -14.20 -16.72 11.90
C GLN A 87 -13.93 -17.75 10.80
N PHE A 88 -13.35 -17.33 9.67
CA PHE A 88 -12.96 -18.25 8.61
C PHE A 88 -11.92 -19.28 9.08
N LEU A 89 -10.92 -18.85 9.85
CA LEU A 89 -9.85 -19.71 10.35
C LEU A 89 -10.29 -20.66 11.47
N GLU A 90 -11.23 -20.24 12.32
CA GLU A 90 -11.72 -20.98 13.48
C GLU A 90 -12.78 -22.05 13.15
N GLN A 91 -13.40 -21.98 11.97
CA GLN A 91 -14.33 -23.02 11.53
C GLN A 91 -13.66 -24.41 11.55
N ARG A 92 -14.42 -25.48 11.79
CA ARG A 92 -13.87 -26.84 11.65
C ARG A 92 -13.79 -27.20 10.17
N SER A 93 -12.61 -27.62 9.70
CA SER A 93 -12.42 -28.17 8.37
C SER A 93 -11.18 -29.04 8.33
N GLU A 94 -11.23 -30.11 7.56
CA GLU A 94 -10.09 -30.99 7.26
C GLU A 94 -9.21 -30.41 6.14
N LYS A 95 -9.69 -29.38 5.44
CA LYS A 95 -8.97 -28.73 4.33
C LYS A 95 -8.07 -27.61 4.83
N GLN A 96 -6.92 -27.47 4.19
CA GLN A 96 -6.04 -26.32 4.40
C GLN A 96 -6.74 -25.02 4.00
N ARG A 97 -6.55 -23.98 4.81
CA ARG A 97 -7.07 -22.63 4.55
C ARG A 97 -5.96 -21.71 4.04
N VAL A 98 -6.34 -20.86 3.09
CA VAL A 98 -5.45 -19.86 2.49
C VAL A 98 -6.17 -18.52 2.46
N VAL A 99 -5.49 -17.46 2.89
CA VAL A 99 -5.99 -16.08 2.80
C VAL A 99 -5.24 -15.38 1.67
N ILE A 100 -5.97 -14.92 0.66
CA ILE A 100 -5.41 -14.18 -0.48
C ILE A 100 -5.81 -12.71 -0.34
N ASN A 101 -4.83 -11.83 -0.09
CA ASN A 101 -5.05 -10.39 0.02
C ASN A 101 -4.81 -9.71 -1.33
N LEU A 102 -5.89 -9.39 -2.05
CA LEU A 102 -5.84 -8.75 -3.36
C LEU A 102 -5.70 -7.23 -3.20
N GLY A 103 -4.66 -6.65 -3.80
CA GLY A 103 -4.33 -5.24 -3.60
C GLY A 103 -3.86 -4.96 -2.16
N CYS A 104 -2.93 -5.78 -1.67
CA CYS A 104 -2.49 -5.83 -0.27
C CYS A 104 -1.74 -4.58 0.24
N GLY A 105 -1.61 -3.55 -0.61
CA GLY A 105 -1.09 -2.24 -0.26
C GLY A 105 -1.68 -1.70 1.05
#